data_AF-A0A7T7HBS4-F1
#
_entry.id   AF-A0A7T7HBS4-F1
#
_cell.length_a   1.000
_cell.length_b   1.000
_cell.length_c   1.000
_cell.angle_alpha   90.00
_cell.angle_beta   90.00
_cell.angle_gamma   90.00
#
_symmetry.space_group_name_H-M   'P 1'
#
loop_
_entity.id
_entity.type
_entity.pdbx_description
1 polymer ?
#
loop_
_entity_poly.entity_id
_entity_poly.type
_entity_poly.pdbx_seq_one_letter_code
_entity_poly.pdbx_strand_id
1 'polypeptide(L)'
;MKSIKDYLDSTYLKTPQQSGLTEEQTRETVHKLTQEAIDHQLFAVMIRPEYVKETKEFLQQQGASVVVGTVIGFHEGTASVEEKLGEAQKAIEDGVDELDFVINYEAYKNGNTDLVQQEVITCTRLALENGKIAKWIIEIAALSNDQIADITKKIATWTEENFSENADKVFVKSSTGFYKTEGGKPNGATVEGIQIMLENAGRLPVKAAGGVRTPEEAEKMVEMGVQRIGTSSALALIGKNTSKGDY
;
A
#
# COMPACT_ATOMS: atom_id res chain seq x y z
N MET A 1 -4.21 -23.63 2.08
CA MET A 1 -3.57 -22.60 1.24
C MET A 1 -4.37 -21.32 1.46
N LYS A 2 -3.74 -20.16 1.66
CA LYS A 2 -4.47 -18.89 1.79
C LYS A 2 -5.28 -18.64 0.52
N SER A 3 -6.49 -18.09 0.65
CA SER A 3 -7.31 -17.69 -0.49
C SER A 3 -6.78 -16.37 -1.05
N ILE A 4 -7.02 -16.09 -2.34
CA ILE A 4 -6.56 -14.84 -2.97
C ILE A 4 -7.04 -13.60 -2.19
N LYS A 5 -8.26 -13.64 -1.64
CA LYS A 5 -8.85 -12.56 -0.82
C LYS A 5 -8.01 -12.18 0.41
N ASP A 6 -7.25 -13.13 0.95
CA ASP A 6 -6.36 -12.93 2.11
C ASP A 6 -5.15 -12.05 1.76
N TYR A 7 -4.91 -11.81 0.46
CA TYR A 7 -3.85 -10.95 -0.07
C TYR A 7 -4.37 -9.59 -0.54
N LEU A 8 -5.68 -9.39 -0.72
CA LEU A 8 -6.20 -8.21 -1.43
C LEU A 8 -6.44 -7.02 -0.49
N ASP A 9 -5.90 -5.85 -0.85
CA ASP A 9 -6.30 -4.54 -0.37
C ASP A 9 -7.24 -3.92 -1.42
N SER A 10 -8.52 -3.80 -1.12
CA SER A 10 -9.45 -3.04 -1.97
C SER A 10 -9.13 -1.56 -1.87
N THR A 11 -8.76 -0.92 -2.98
CA THR A 11 -8.11 0.38 -2.96
C THR A 11 -8.92 1.45 -3.67
N TYR A 12 -9.17 2.58 -3.02
CA TYR A 12 -9.69 3.79 -3.63
C TYR A 12 -8.99 5.03 -3.07
N LEU A 13 -8.16 5.67 -3.90
CA LEU A 13 -7.27 6.76 -3.50
C LEU A 13 -7.40 8.01 -4.38
N LYS A 14 -8.37 8.05 -5.30
CA LYS A 14 -8.58 9.23 -6.15
C LYS A 14 -9.23 10.33 -5.33
N THR A 15 -8.75 11.57 -5.47
CA THR A 15 -9.47 12.73 -4.94
C THR A 15 -10.75 12.99 -5.74
N PRO A 16 -11.69 13.79 -5.21
CA PRO A 16 -12.85 14.26 -5.96
C PRO A 16 -12.46 14.87 -7.31
N GLN A 17 -11.42 15.71 -7.35
CA GLN A 17 -10.94 16.34 -8.58
C GLN A 17 -10.38 15.32 -9.60
N GLN A 18 -9.69 14.28 -9.13
CA GLN A 18 -9.13 13.24 -10.00
C GLN A 18 -10.19 12.27 -10.54
N SER A 19 -11.28 12.07 -9.80
CA SER A 19 -12.38 11.17 -10.15
C SER A 19 -13.53 11.86 -10.88
N GLY A 20 -13.65 13.19 -10.75
CA GLY A 20 -14.80 13.96 -11.21
C GLY A 20 -16.03 13.81 -10.32
N LEU A 21 -15.87 13.27 -9.11
CA LEU A 21 -16.95 13.08 -8.13
C LEU A 21 -17.03 14.27 -7.18
N THR A 22 -18.16 14.41 -6.49
CA THR A 22 -18.27 15.29 -5.32
C THR A 22 -17.63 14.64 -4.08
N GLU A 23 -17.43 15.43 -3.02
CA GLU A 23 -17.00 14.92 -1.71
C GLU A 23 -17.97 13.84 -1.18
N GLU A 24 -19.27 14.08 -1.33
CA GLU A 24 -20.30 13.14 -0.90
C GLU A 24 -20.25 11.82 -1.68
N GLN A 25 -20.16 11.89 -3.01
CA GLN A 25 -20.02 10.70 -3.86
C GLN A 25 -18.71 9.93 -3.59
N THR A 26 -17.65 10.65 -3.23
CA THR A 26 -16.36 10.04 -2.85
C THR A 26 -16.50 9.28 -1.54
N ARG A 27 -17.16 9.89 -0.54
CA ARG A 27 -17.50 9.25 0.74
C ARG A 27 -18.38 8.00 0.55
N GLU A 28 -19.41 8.08 -0.29
CA GLU A 28 -20.25 6.92 -0.65
C GLU A 28 -19.44 5.82 -1.35
N THR A 29 -18.48 6.19 -2.19
CA THR A 29 -17.59 5.23 -2.86
C THR A 29 -16.71 4.50 -1.84
N VAL A 30 -16.15 5.21 -0.86
CA VAL A 30 -15.36 4.61 0.23
C VAL A 30 -16.22 3.68 1.10
N HIS A 31 -17.42 4.11 1.46
CA HIS A 31 -18.36 3.28 2.22
C HIS A 31 -18.73 2.00 1.45
N LYS A 32 -19.06 2.11 0.16
CA LYS A 32 -19.36 0.97 -0.70
C LYS A 32 -18.19 0.00 -0.80
N LEU A 33 -16.98 0.52 -1.05
CA LEU A 33 -15.75 -0.27 -1.10
C LEU A 33 -15.50 -1.03 0.21
N THR A 34 -15.81 -0.40 1.35
CA THR A 34 -15.70 -1.03 2.67
C THR A 34 -16.74 -2.11 2.86
N GLN A 35 -18.00 -1.89 2.48
CA GLN A 35 -19.03 -2.91 2.52
C GLN A 35 -18.66 -4.12 1.64
N GLU A 36 -18.16 -3.89 0.42
CA GLU A 36 -17.69 -4.95 -0.46
C GLU A 36 -16.54 -5.75 0.17
N ALA A 37 -15.62 -5.09 0.88
CA ALA A 37 -14.55 -5.76 1.60
C ALA A 37 -15.07 -6.66 2.74
N ILE A 38 -16.11 -6.22 3.46
CA ILE A 38 -16.78 -7.03 4.48
C ILE A 38 -17.46 -8.25 3.83
N ASP A 39 -18.32 -8.01 2.83
CA ASP A 39 -19.15 -9.03 2.19
C ASP A 39 -18.29 -10.15 1.56
N HIS A 40 -17.13 -9.79 1.01
CA HIS A 40 -16.23 -10.71 0.34
C HIS A 40 -15.05 -11.16 1.21
N GLN A 41 -14.99 -10.74 2.48
CA GLN A 41 -13.91 -11.07 3.42
C GLN A 41 -12.54 -10.74 2.84
N LEU A 42 -12.42 -9.57 2.21
CA LEU A 42 -11.14 -9.04 1.77
C LEU A 42 -10.33 -8.63 3.01
N PHE A 43 -9.01 -8.74 2.92
CA PHE A 43 -8.16 -8.46 4.07
C PHE A 43 -8.17 -6.98 4.49
N ALA A 44 -8.05 -6.06 3.52
CA ALA A 44 -7.97 -4.63 3.81
C ALA A 44 -8.76 -3.76 2.83
N VAL A 45 -9.09 -2.56 3.30
CA VAL A 45 -9.33 -1.39 2.45
C VAL A 45 -8.17 -0.41 2.53
N MET A 46 -7.85 0.24 1.42
CA MET A 46 -6.83 1.27 1.32
C MET A 46 -7.47 2.56 0.79
N ILE A 47 -7.57 3.56 1.67
CA ILE A 47 -8.34 4.79 1.48
C ILE A 47 -7.49 6.01 1.85
N ARG A 48 -8.00 7.23 1.59
CA ARG A 48 -7.29 8.46 1.98
C ARG A 48 -7.49 8.79 3.47
N PRO A 49 -6.56 9.55 4.09
CA PRO A 49 -6.57 9.82 5.53
C PRO A 49 -7.89 10.40 6.06
N GLU A 50 -8.53 11.29 5.30
CA GLU A 50 -9.78 11.95 5.69
C GLU A 50 -10.96 11.00 5.93
N TYR A 51 -10.90 9.78 5.38
CA TYR A 51 -11.96 8.77 5.50
C TYR A 51 -11.65 7.67 6.54
N VAL A 52 -10.46 7.69 7.16
CA VAL A 52 -10.03 6.63 8.10
C VAL A 52 -10.98 6.53 9.28
N LYS A 53 -11.27 7.65 9.95
CA LYS A 53 -12.09 7.66 11.16
C LYS A 53 -13.49 7.10 10.92
N GLU A 54 -14.19 7.63 9.90
CA GLU A 54 -15.54 7.17 9.58
C GLU A 54 -15.56 5.69 9.16
N THR A 55 -14.52 5.21 8.47
CA THR A 55 -14.41 3.81 8.05
C THR A 55 -14.20 2.88 9.25
N LYS A 56 -13.36 3.27 10.22
CA LYS A 56 -13.16 2.50 11.47
C LYS A 56 -14.43 2.44 12.31
N GLU A 57 -15.14 3.57 12.44
CA GLU A 57 -16.43 3.64 13.13
C GLU A 57 -17.48 2.73 12.45
N PHE A 58 -17.53 2.75 11.11
CA PHE A 58 -18.42 1.90 10.34
C PHE A 58 -18.11 0.41 10.54
N LEU A 59 -16.84 0.01 10.43
CA LEU A 59 -16.42 -1.39 10.65
C LEU A 59 -16.76 -1.89 12.05
N GLN A 60 -16.58 -1.05 13.07
CA GLN A 60 -16.96 -1.37 14.44
C GLN A 60 -18.47 -1.61 14.57
N GLN A 61 -19.30 -0.77 13.94
CA GLN A 61 -20.76 -0.94 13.93
C GLN A 61 -21.20 -2.23 13.24
N GLN A 62 -20.49 -2.64 12.19
CA GLN A 62 -20.73 -3.90 11.49
C GLN A 62 -20.15 -5.13 12.21
N GLY A 63 -19.34 -4.94 13.27
CA GLY A 63 -18.62 -6.03 13.92
C GLY A 63 -17.61 -6.72 12.99
N ALA A 64 -17.08 -6.00 12.00
CA ALA A 64 -16.18 -6.53 10.98
C ALA A 64 -14.70 -6.25 11.32
N SER A 65 -13.81 -7.10 10.83
CA SER A 65 -12.37 -7.08 11.11
C SER A 65 -11.50 -6.73 9.89
N VAL A 66 -12.07 -6.08 8.88
CA VAL A 66 -11.32 -5.59 7.70
C VAL A 66 -10.28 -4.58 8.17
N VAL A 67 -9.04 -4.75 7.73
CA VAL A 67 -7.92 -3.86 8.04
C VAL A 67 -8.09 -2.54 7.29
N VAL A 68 -7.83 -1.41 7.94
CA VAL A 68 -7.86 -0.09 7.31
C VAL A 68 -6.43 0.43 7.14
N GLY A 69 -6.01 0.50 5.88
CA GLY A 69 -4.79 1.19 5.48
C GLY A 69 -5.08 2.59 4.95
N THR A 70 -4.13 3.51 5.16
CA THR A 70 -4.12 4.81 4.49
C THR A 70 -2.76 5.12 3.88
N VAL A 71 -2.71 6.14 3.04
CA VAL A 71 -1.49 6.62 2.40
C VAL A 71 -0.95 7.89 3.06
N ILE A 72 0.38 8.07 3.07
CA ILE A 72 1.06 9.22 3.69
C ILE A 72 2.06 9.84 2.70
N GLY A 73 2.06 11.18 2.59
CA GLY A 73 2.87 11.93 1.63
C GLY A 73 2.51 11.61 0.17
N PHE A 74 1.25 11.23 -0.06
CA PHE A 74 0.82 10.59 -1.29
C PHE A 74 0.33 11.59 -2.35
N HIS A 75 0.68 11.46 -3.62
CA HIS A 75 1.39 10.35 -4.29
C HIS A 75 2.78 10.75 -4.79
N GLU A 76 3.16 12.02 -4.70
CA GLU A 76 4.40 12.52 -5.29
C GLU A 76 5.64 12.26 -4.41
N GLY A 77 5.45 11.93 -3.12
CA GLY A 77 6.55 11.67 -2.19
C GLY A 77 7.36 12.91 -1.80
N THR A 78 6.95 14.10 -2.24
CA THR A 78 7.63 15.39 -2.08
C THR A 78 7.40 16.07 -0.74
N ALA A 79 6.44 15.60 0.05
CA ALA A 79 6.19 16.10 1.40
C ALA A 79 7.44 15.94 2.28
N SER A 80 7.69 16.92 3.14
CA SER A 80 8.76 16.87 4.15
C SER A 80 8.51 15.77 5.18
N VAL A 81 9.57 15.40 5.91
CA VAL A 81 9.47 14.42 7.01
C VAL A 81 8.48 14.89 8.08
N GLU A 82 8.45 16.19 8.38
CA GLU A 82 7.53 16.78 9.37
C GLU A 82 6.06 16.66 8.92
N GLU A 83 5.76 16.98 7.65
CA GLU A 83 4.43 16.84 7.09
C GLU A 83 3.96 15.37 7.10
N LYS A 84 4.84 14.43 6.71
CA LYS A 84 4.54 12.99 6.76
C LYS A 84 4.27 12.50 8.18
N LEU A 85 5.02 12.98 9.17
CA LEU A 85 4.79 12.64 10.58
C LEU A 85 3.46 13.20 11.09
N GLY A 86 3.14 14.45 10.75
CA GLY A 86 1.86 15.07 11.12
C GLY A 86 0.65 14.32 10.53
N GLU A 87 0.71 13.98 9.23
CA GLU A 87 -0.33 13.20 8.56
C GLU A 87 -0.47 11.79 9.15
N ALA A 88 0.66 11.10 9.41
CA ALA A 88 0.66 9.78 10.00
C ALA A 88 0.14 9.78 11.44
N GLN A 89 0.53 10.75 12.25
CA GLN A 89 0.03 10.93 13.61
C GLN A 89 -1.49 11.11 13.62
N LYS A 90 -2.01 11.95 12.72
CA LYS A 90 -3.46 12.13 12.58
C LYS A 90 -4.17 10.84 12.20
N ALA A 91 -3.63 10.08 11.24
CA ALA A 91 -4.20 8.79 10.84
C ALA A 91 -4.18 7.75 11.98
N ILE A 92 -3.13 7.75 12.81
CA ILE A 92 -3.04 6.92 14.02
C ILE A 92 -4.16 7.28 15.01
N GLU A 93 -4.37 8.57 15.26
CA GLU A 93 -5.45 9.08 16.13
C GLU A 93 -6.84 8.72 15.60
N ASP A 94 -7.00 8.69 14.28
CA ASP A 94 -8.23 8.26 13.61
C ASP A 94 -8.41 6.73 13.58
N GLY A 95 -7.44 5.98 14.11
CA GLY A 95 -7.55 4.55 14.33
C GLY A 95 -7.08 3.67 13.18
N VAL A 96 -6.25 4.19 12.27
CA VAL A 96 -5.67 3.41 11.16
C VAL A 96 -4.92 2.18 11.66
N ASP A 97 -4.88 1.12 10.86
CA ASP A 97 -4.12 -0.10 11.15
C ASP A 97 -2.76 -0.11 10.43
N GLU A 98 -2.73 0.42 9.20
CA GLU A 98 -1.54 0.40 8.33
C GLU A 98 -1.29 1.74 7.61
N LEU A 99 -0.02 2.10 7.47
CA LEU A 99 0.42 3.37 6.86
C LEU A 99 1.30 3.07 5.63
N ASP A 100 0.84 3.46 4.44
CA ASP A 100 1.57 3.35 3.17
C ASP A 100 2.24 4.70 2.84
N PHE A 101 3.49 4.88 3.24
CA PHE A 101 4.30 6.06 2.97
C PHE A 101 4.88 6.03 1.56
N VAL A 102 4.91 7.17 0.86
CA VAL A 102 5.69 7.32 -0.38
C VAL A 102 7.08 7.83 -0.02
N ILE A 103 8.15 7.15 -0.45
CA ILE A 103 9.50 7.70 -0.28
C ILE A 103 9.68 8.96 -1.11
N ASN A 104 10.61 9.83 -0.72
CA ASN A 104 11.07 10.89 -1.62
C ASN A 104 11.98 10.32 -2.73
N TYR A 105 11.37 9.68 -3.74
CA TYR A 105 12.09 9.00 -4.83
C TYR A 105 12.88 9.97 -5.72
N GLU A 106 12.48 11.24 -5.81
CA GLU A 106 13.27 12.26 -6.51
C GLU A 106 14.53 12.66 -5.71
N ALA A 107 14.44 12.78 -4.39
CA ALA A 107 15.63 12.98 -3.54
C ALA A 107 16.60 11.79 -3.66
N TYR A 108 16.09 10.57 -3.65
CA TYR A 108 16.88 9.37 -3.90
C TYR A 108 17.60 9.41 -5.26
N LYS A 109 16.88 9.71 -6.36
CA LYS A 109 17.47 9.84 -7.70
C LYS A 109 18.55 10.92 -7.78
N ASN A 110 18.41 11.99 -6.99
CA ASN A 110 19.39 13.07 -6.89
C ASN A 110 20.55 12.76 -5.92
N GLY A 111 20.63 11.54 -5.40
CA GLY A 111 21.71 11.09 -4.51
C GLY A 111 21.55 11.51 -3.05
N ASN A 112 20.46 12.18 -2.68
CA ASN A 112 20.18 12.59 -1.30
C ASN A 112 19.58 11.41 -0.49
N THR A 113 20.40 10.37 -0.33
CA THR A 113 20.01 9.14 0.35
C THR A 113 19.83 9.35 1.85
N ASP A 114 20.59 10.26 2.47
CA ASP A 114 20.49 10.56 3.90
C ASP A 114 19.10 11.09 4.27
N LEU A 115 18.51 11.94 3.42
CA LEU A 115 17.14 12.42 3.61
C LEU A 115 16.14 11.26 3.58
N VAL A 116 16.28 10.35 2.61
CA VAL A 116 15.38 9.19 2.47
C VAL A 116 15.57 8.20 3.62
N GLN A 117 16.80 8.01 4.10
CA GLN A 117 17.07 7.19 5.29
C GLN A 117 16.42 7.80 6.53
N GLN A 118 16.59 9.11 6.76
CA GLN A 118 15.98 9.82 7.88
C GLN A 118 14.46 9.68 7.84
N GLU A 119 13.86 9.89 6.67
CA GLU A 119 12.43 9.72 6.42
C GLU A 119 11.95 8.31 6.78
N VAL A 120 12.61 7.28 6.23
CA VAL A 120 12.26 5.87 6.45
C VAL A 120 12.32 5.52 7.93
N ILE A 121 13.41 5.87 8.60
CA ILE A 121 13.62 5.54 10.02
C ILE A 121 12.61 6.28 10.90
N THR A 122 12.41 7.59 10.69
CA THR A 122 11.58 8.41 11.59
C THR A 122 10.10 8.05 11.47
N CYS A 123 9.59 7.89 10.25
CA CYS A 123 8.18 7.54 10.04
C CYS A 123 7.89 6.09 10.42
N THR A 124 8.82 5.16 10.17
CA THR A 124 8.66 3.75 10.59
C THR A 124 8.62 3.63 12.11
N ARG A 125 9.47 4.38 12.82
CA ARG A 125 9.44 4.42 14.29
C ARG A 125 8.08 4.83 14.82
N LEU A 126 7.52 5.94 14.30
CA LEU A 126 6.20 6.43 14.70
C LEU A 126 5.12 5.34 14.51
N ALA A 127 5.11 4.67 13.36
CA ALA A 127 4.16 3.61 13.07
C ALA A 127 4.29 2.44 14.06
N LEU A 128 5.52 1.92 14.25
CA LEU A 128 5.77 0.74 15.07
C LEU A 128 5.52 0.98 16.56
N GLU A 129 5.91 2.14 17.09
CA GLU A 129 5.66 2.53 18.50
C GLU A 129 4.15 2.62 18.82
N ASN A 130 3.33 2.92 17.80
CA ASN A 130 1.87 2.92 17.90
C ASN A 130 1.21 1.60 17.46
N GLY A 131 2.00 0.54 17.31
CA GLY A 131 1.52 -0.80 16.96
C GLY A 131 0.97 -0.92 15.54
N LYS A 132 1.37 -0.03 14.62
CA LYS A 132 0.93 0.00 13.21
C LYS A 132 1.94 -0.68 12.29
N ILE A 133 1.48 -1.05 11.10
CA ILE A 133 2.34 -1.53 10.02
C ILE A 133 2.76 -0.35 9.14
N ALA A 134 4.06 -0.28 8.79
CA ALA A 134 4.58 0.71 7.85
C ALA A 134 4.85 0.04 6.50
N LYS A 135 4.43 0.66 5.39
CA LYS A 135 4.75 0.21 4.03
C LYS A 135 5.37 1.34 3.24
N TRP A 136 6.50 1.08 2.60
CA TRP A 136 7.24 2.08 1.83
C TRP A 136 7.02 1.90 0.34
N ILE A 137 6.26 2.80 -0.27
CA ILE A 137 6.08 2.89 -1.72
C ILE A 137 7.36 3.48 -2.33
N ILE A 138 8.06 2.68 -3.11
CA ILE A 138 9.32 3.10 -3.78
C ILE A 138 9.10 3.73 -5.16
N GLU A 139 7.87 3.59 -5.69
CA GLU A 139 7.46 4.01 -7.02
C GLU A 139 8.34 3.45 -8.15
N ILE A 140 8.24 2.13 -8.37
CA ILE A 140 9.08 1.42 -9.35
C ILE A 140 8.97 1.99 -10.78
N ALA A 141 7.85 2.61 -11.14
CA ALA A 141 7.67 3.22 -12.46
C ALA A 141 8.56 4.46 -12.69
N ALA A 142 9.08 5.07 -11.61
CA ALA A 142 9.97 6.22 -11.65
C ALA A 142 11.47 5.84 -11.59
N LEU A 143 11.78 4.55 -11.41
CA LEU A 143 13.12 4.05 -11.10
C LEU A 143 13.61 3.07 -12.19
N SER A 144 14.92 2.99 -12.37
CA SER A 144 15.55 1.89 -13.12
C SER A 144 15.58 0.59 -12.29
N ASN A 145 15.80 -0.55 -12.93
CA ASN A 145 15.95 -1.83 -12.23
C ASN A 145 17.04 -1.80 -11.14
N ASP A 146 18.21 -1.21 -11.45
CA ASP A 146 19.29 -1.06 -10.48
C ASP A 146 18.87 -0.18 -9.30
N GLN A 147 18.11 0.89 -9.60
CA GLN A 147 17.58 1.78 -8.58
C GLN A 147 16.53 1.10 -7.70
N ILE A 148 15.66 0.23 -8.26
CA ILE A 148 14.68 -0.57 -7.53
C ILE A 148 15.40 -1.53 -6.59
N ALA A 149 16.42 -2.25 -7.08
CA ALA A 149 17.22 -3.17 -6.28
C ALA A 149 17.91 -2.43 -5.11
N ASP A 150 18.61 -1.33 -5.41
CA ASP A 150 19.37 -0.57 -4.44
C ASP A 150 18.48 0.06 -3.35
N ILE A 151 17.37 0.74 -3.71
CA ILE A 151 16.50 1.34 -2.70
C ILE A 151 15.78 0.30 -1.85
N THR A 152 15.37 -0.82 -2.45
CA THR A 152 14.74 -1.93 -1.70
C THR A 152 15.72 -2.50 -0.69
N LYS A 153 16.96 -2.75 -1.10
CA LYS A 153 18.03 -3.25 -0.22
C LYS A 153 18.37 -2.26 0.89
N LYS A 154 18.39 -0.96 0.59
CA LYS A 154 18.61 0.10 1.59
C LYS A 154 17.52 0.12 2.64
N ILE A 155 16.24 0.13 2.24
CA ILE A 155 15.10 0.09 3.17
C ILE A 155 15.19 -1.17 4.04
N ALA A 156 15.51 -2.33 3.45
CA ALA A 156 15.71 -3.56 4.20
C ALA A 156 16.84 -3.46 5.24
N THR A 157 17.98 -2.89 4.84
CA THR A 157 19.15 -2.71 5.72
C THR A 157 18.84 -1.75 6.86
N TRP A 158 18.28 -0.57 6.57
CA TRP A 158 17.90 0.41 7.59
C TRP A 158 16.86 -0.15 8.56
N THR A 159 15.94 -0.97 8.06
CA THR A 159 14.94 -1.65 8.90
C THR A 159 15.59 -2.67 9.80
N GLU A 160 16.50 -3.51 9.29
CA GLU A 160 17.20 -4.49 10.13
C GLU A 160 18.06 -3.80 11.20
N GLU A 161 18.74 -2.70 10.86
CA GLU A 161 19.58 -1.94 11.79
C GLU A 161 18.80 -1.27 12.93
N ASN A 162 17.55 -0.84 12.67
CA ASN A 162 16.78 -0.03 13.62
C ASN A 162 15.57 -0.76 14.24
N PHE A 163 15.04 -1.77 13.55
CA PHE A 163 13.74 -2.40 13.83
C PHE A 163 13.75 -3.92 13.57
N SER A 164 14.87 -4.62 13.74
CA SER A 164 15.04 -6.06 13.42
C SER A 164 13.96 -6.99 13.99
N GLU A 165 13.47 -6.72 15.20
CA GLU A 165 12.40 -7.49 15.86
C GLU A 165 11.02 -7.28 15.22
N ASN A 166 10.84 -6.20 14.46
CA ASN A 166 9.58 -5.82 13.80
C ASN A 166 9.74 -5.75 12.27
N ALA A 167 10.79 -6.35 11.70
CA ALA A 167 11.03 -6.31 10.25
C ALA A 167 9.86 -6.90 9.42
N ASP A 168 9.10 -7.82 10.00
CA ASP A 168 7.87 -8.39 9.43
C ASP A 168 6.70 -7.40 9.37
N LYS A 169 6.77 -6.26 10.07
CA LYS A 169 5.79 -5.16 10.06
C LYS A 169 6.21 -3.98 9.17
N VAL A 170 7.32 -4.09 8.46
CA VAL A 170 7.82 -3.05 7.54
C VAL A 170 7.86 -3.61 6.13
N PHE A 171 6.98 -3.11 5.27
CA PHE A 171 6.85 -3.58 3.89
C PHE A 171 7.60 -2.68 2.93
N VAL A 172 8.01 -3.25 1.80
CA VAL A 172 8.32 -2.50 0.58
C VAL A 172 7.16 -2.67 -0.40
N LYS A 173 6.60 -1.55 -0.89
CA LYS A 173 5.46 -1.49 -1.81
C LYS A 173 5.92 -0.95 -3.16
N SER A 174 5.43 -1.53 -4.25
CA SER A 174 5.92 -1.20 -5.59
C SER A 174 5.57 0.22 -6.03
N SER A 175 4.28 0.57 -6.08
CA SER A 175 3.82 1.79 -6.76
C SER A 175 2.62 2.45 -6.10
N THR A 176 2.43 3.73 -6.40
CA THR A 176 1.22 4.47 -6.03
C THR A 176 0.05 4.11 -6.94
N GLY A 177 0.34 3.80 -8.22
CA GLY A 177 -0.64 3.66 -9.29
C GLY A 177 -1.05 5.00 -9.92
N PHE A 178 -0.45 6.12 -9.49
CA PHE A 178 -0.74 7.48 -9.96
C PHE A 178 0.42 8.10 -10.75
N TYR A 179 1.62 7.50 -10.72
CA TYR A 179 2.74 7.96 -11.52
C TYR A 179 2.38 7.99 -13.00
N LYS A 180 2.77 9.07 -13.70
CA LYS A 180 2.52 9.22 -15.13
C LYS A 180 3.69 8.66 -15.92
N THR A 181 3.41 7.67 -16.72
CA THR A 181 4.40 7.05 -17.62
C THR A 181 4.16 7.47 -19.07
N GLU A 182 5.24 7.51 -19.84
CA GLU A 182 5.19 7.80 -21.28
C GLU A 182 5.34 6.51 -22.10
N GLY A 183 4.84 6.53 -23.34
CA GLY A 183 5.06 5.45 -24.30
C GLY A 183 4.40 4.11 -23.94
N GLY A 184 3.32 4.14 -23.14
CA GLY A 184 2.57 2.93 -22.78
C GLY A 184 3.24 2.05 -21.73
N LYS A 185 4.31 2.52 -21.08
CA LYS A 185 4.96 1.79 -19.98
C LYS A 185 3.98 1.61 -18.82
N PRO A 186 4.00 0.45 -18.13
CA PRO A 186 3.19 0.26 -16.92
C PRO A 186 3.52 1.28 -15.84
N ASN A 187 2.50 1.78 -15.15
CA ASN A 187 2.64 2.74 -14.05
C ASN A 187 2.45 2.12 -12.66
N GLY A 188 2.68 0.81 -12.56
CA GLY A 188 2.41 0.00 -11.38
C GLY A 188 3.33 -1.21 -11.29
N ALA A 189 2.97 -2.17 -10.44
CA ALA A 189 3.63 -3.46 -10.33
C ALA A 189 3.79 -4.14 -11.69
N THR A 190 5.01 -4.58 -11.96
CA THR A 190 5.36 -5.48 -13.07
C THR A 190 6.00 -6.73 -12.49
N VAL A 191 5.92 -7.86 -13.20
CA VAL A 191 6.56 -9.11 -12.76
C VAL A 191 8.06 -8.90 -12.55
N GLU A 192 8.72 -8.18 -13.47
CA GLU A 192 10.15 -7.88 -13.36
C GLU A 192 10.48 -7.01 -12.15
N GLY A 193 9.75 -5.91 -11.94
CA GLY A 193 9.98 -5.02 -10.79
C GLY A 193 9.74 -5.72 -9.45
N ILE A 194 8.69 -6.55 -9.36
CA ILE A 194 8.39 -7.33 -8.15
C ILE A 194 9.45 -8.40 -7.89
N GLN A 195 9.95 -9.06 -8.94
CA GLN A 195 11.05 -10.03 -8.81
C GLN A 195 12.30 -9.35 -8.21
N ILE A 196 12.69 -8.19 -8.74
CA ILE A 196 13.82 -7.42 -8.23
C ILE A 196 13.61 -7.03 -6.77
N MET A 197 12.41 -6.56 -6.41
CA MET A 197 12.09 -6.22 -5.03
C MET A 197 12.23 -7.43 -4.10
N LEU A 198 11.66 -8.58 -4.46
CA LEU A 198 11.72 -9.80 -3.65
C LEU A 198 13.16 -10.29 -3.42
N GLU A 199 14.01 -10.19 -4.43
CA GLU A 199 15.43 -10.57 -4.33
C GLU A 199 16.24 -9.65 -3.41
N ASN A 200 15.77 -8.42 -3.18
CA ASN A 200 16.51 -7.39 -2.43
C ASN A 200 15.86 -7.00 -1.09
N ALA A 201 14.61 -7.40 -0.82
CA ALA A 201 13.87 -7.01 0.37
C ALA A 201 14.32 -7.74 1.66
N GLY A 202 15.15 -8.78 1.55
CA GLY A 202 15.59 -9.55 2.71
C GLY A 202 14.42 -10.16 3.47
N ARG A 203 14.22 -9.76 4.73
CA ARG A 203 13.09 -10.23 5.57
C ARG A 203 11.81 -9.42 5.39
N LEU A 204 11.86 -8.29 4.70
CA LEU A 204 10.73 -7.39 4.60
C LEU A 204 9.69 -7.97 3.63
N PRO A 205 8.41 -8.03 4.01
CA PRO A 205 7.36 -8.43 3.10
C PRO A 205 7.20 -7.42 1.95
N VAL A 206 6.88 -7.94 0.75
CA VAL A 206 6.64 -7.13 -0.45
C VAL A 206 5.13 -7.01 -0.72
N LYS A 207 4.68 -5.79 -1.05
CA LYS A 207 3.32 -5.48 -1.52
C LYS A 207 3.34 -5.06 -2.99
N ALA A 208 2.68 -5.82 -3.85
CA ALA A 208 2.44 -5.42 -5.24
C ALA A 208 1.24 -4.47 -5.30
N ALA A 209 1.41 -3.31 -5.93
CA ALA A 209 0.32 -2.34 -6.08
C ALA A 209 0.41 -1.60 -7.42
N GLY A 210 -0.76 -1.25 -7.95
CA GLY A 210 -0.92 -0.67 -9.27
C GLY A 210 -0.75 -1.72 -10.38
N GLY A 211 -1.69 -1.81 -11.30
CA GLY A 211 -1.55 -2.67 -12.49
C GLY A 211 -2.05 -4.10 -12.36
N VAL A 212 -2.26 -4.66 -11.17
CA VAL A 212 -2.83 -6.01 -10.97
C VAL A 212 -4.35 -5.98 -11.14
N ARG A 213 -4.85 -6.51 -12.26
CA ARG A 213 -6.26 -6.39 -12.69
C ARG A 213 -6.91 -7.71 -13.05
N THR A 214 -6.16 -8.79 -13.30
CA THR A 214 -6.73 -10.11 -13.58
C THR A 214 -6.39 -11.14 -12.50
N PRO A 215 -7.24 -12.17 -12.31
CA PRO A 215 -6.94 -13.27 -11.38
C PRO A 215 -5.57 -13.90 -11.63
N GLU A 216 -5.19 -14.10 -12.89
CA GLU A 216 -3.91 -14.71 -13.27
C GLU A 216 -2.72 -13.84 -12.87
N GLU A 217 -2.82 -12.51 -13.03
CA GLU A 217 -1.80 -11.59 -12.54
C GLU A 217 -1.69 -11.66 -11.02
N ALA A 218 -2.81 -11.75 -10.32
CA ALA A 218 -2.83 -11.81 -8.86
C ALA A 218 -2.24 -13.12 -8.33
N GLU A 219 -2.63 -14.25 -8.91
CA GLU A 219 -2.04 -15.58 -8.65
C GLU A 219 -0.54 -15.56 -8.89
N LYS A 220 -0.10 -14.96 -10.01
CA LYS A 220 1.33 -14.87 -10.32
C LYS A 220 2.12 -14.10 -9.26
N MET A 221 1.58 -12.98 -8.77
CA MET A 221 2.23 -12.21 -7.70
C MET A 221 2.34 -13.02 -6.41
N VAL A 222 1.29 -13.77 -6.04
CA VAL A 222 1.30 -14.65 -4.86
C VAL A 222 2.33 -15.77 -5.01
N GLU A 223 2.39 -16.42 -6.17
CA GLU A 223 3.39 -17.48 -6.46
C GLU A 223 4.83 -16.99 -6.33
N MET A 224 5.09 -15.72 -6.68
CA MET A 224 6.41 -15.11 -6.53
C MET A 224 6.78 -14.85 -5.05
N GLY A 225 5.80 -14.81 -4.14
CA GLY A 225 6.01 -14.57 -2.71
C GLY A 225 5.55 -13.19 -2.22
N VAL A 226 4.78 -12.44 -3.01
CA VAL A 226 4.13 -11.21 -2.57
C VAL A 226 3.15 -11.52 -1.44
N GLN A 227 3.15 -10.70 -0.38
CA GLN A 227 2.29 -10.89 0.79
C GLN A 227 1.01 -10.05 0.75
N ARG A 228 0.98 -8.98 -0.03
CA ARG A 228 -0.17 -8.08 -0.19
C ARG A 228 -0.31 -7.58 -1.63
N ILE A 229 -1.54 -7.43 -2.11
CA ILE A 229 -1.88 -6.93 -3.45
C ILE A 229 -2.85 -5.76 -3.30
N GLY A 230 -2.40 -4.55 -3.63
CA GLY A 230 -3.25 -3.37 -3.71
C GLY A 230 -3.87 -3.20 -5.09
N THR A 231 -5.21 -3.24 -5.18
CA THR A 231 -5.93 -3.09 -6.44
C THR A 231 -7.24 -2.32 -6.28
N SER A 232 -7.62 -1.54 -7.30
CA SER A 232 -8.96 -0.94 -7.40
C SER A 232 -9.98 -1.90 -8.01
N SER A 233 -9.60 -3.14 -8.30
CA SER A 233 -10.41 -4.15 -8.98
C SER A 233 -10.48 -5.45 -8.18
N ALA A 234 -10.44 -5.37 -6.84
CA ALA A 234 -10.39 -6.54 -5.96
C ALA A 234 -11.49 -7.57 -6.26
N LEU A 235 -12.72 -7.13 -6.52
CA LEU A 235 -13.83 -8.03 -6.87
C LEU A 235 -13.64 -8.78 -8.20
N ALA A 236 -12.89 -8.21 -9.16
CA ALA A 236 -12.56 -8.91 -10.39
C ALA A 236 -11.53 -10.03 -10.15
N LEU A 237 -10.68 -9.89 -9.12
CA LEU A 237 -9.60 -10.84 -8.81
C LEU A 237 -10.08 -12.07 -8.05
N ILE A 238 -11.17 -11.97 -7.28
CA ILE A 238 -11.70 -13.12 -6.50
C ILE A 238 -12.40 -14.18 -7.37
N GLY A 239 -12.60 -13.91 -8.68
CA GLY A 239 -13.22 -14.83 -9.63
C GLY A 239 -14.73 -15.07 -9.39
N LYS A 240 -15.46 -15.55 -10.42
CA LYS A 240 -16.90 -15.85 -10.32
C LYS A 240 -17.26 -17.10 -9.48
N ASN A 241 -16.27 -17.77 -8.89
CA ASN A 241 -16.47 -19.07 -8.23
C ASN A 241 -16.90 -18.99 -6.75
N THR A 242 -17.28 -17.81 -6.24
CA THR A 242 -17.84 -17.68 -4.88
C THR A 242 -19.35 -17.98 -4.79
N SER A 243 -20.00 -18.36 -5.90
CA SER A 243 -21.37 -18.89 -5.88
C SER A 243 -21.37 -20.42 -6.02
N LYS A 244 -21.19 -21.12 -4.90
CA LYS A 244 -21.81 -22.43 -4.63
C LYS A 244 -21.56 -22.84 -3.18
N GLY A 245 -22.52 -22.47 -2.35
CA GLY A 245 -22.72 -22.99 -1.00
C GLY A 245 -24.21 -23.15 -0.74
N ASP A 246 -24.92 -23.85 -1.65
CA ASP A 246 -26.21 -24.46 -1.32
C ASP A 246 -25.91 -25.86 -0.80
N TYR A 247 -26.03 -26.03 0.51
CA TYR A 247 -26.46 -27.27 1.18
C TYR A 247 -27.10 -26.91 2.53
#